data_AF-A0A921GQJ6-F1
#
_entry.id   AF-A0A921GQJ6-F1
#
_cell.length_a   1.000
_cell.length_b   1.000
_cell.length_c   1.000
_cell.angle_alpha   90.00
_cell.angle_beta   90.00
_cell.angle_gamma   90.00
#
_symmetry.space_group_name_H-M   'P 1'
#
loop_
_entity.id
_entity.type
_entity.pdbx_description
1 polymer ?
#
loop_
_entity_poly.entity_id
_entity_poly.type
_entity_poly.pdbx_seq_one_letter_code
_entity_poly.pdbx_strand_id
1 'polypeptide(L)' 'MRCADLPDGELLDVGCGTGHLAERAERAGRTVTALDADESMVEAARRRLRGQVLRTTCSEE' A
#
# COMPACT_ATOMS: atom_id res chain seq x y z
N MET A 1 -2.95 -17.08 4.68
CA MET A 1 -1.69 -16.44 4.29
C MET A 1 -1.69 -15.04 4.85
N ARG A 2 -0.87 -14.76 5.85
CA ARG A 2 -0.69 -13.42 6.44
C ARG A 2 0.55 -12.80 5.82
N CYS A 3 0.61 -11.48 5.69
CA CYS A 3 1.82 -10.81 5.22
C CYS A 3 3.06 -11.11 6.10
N ALA A 4 2.87 -11.54 7.35
CA ALA A 4 3.94 -11.99 8.23
C ALA A 4 4.57 -13.34 7.81
N ASP A 5 3.90 -14.13 6.99
CA ASP A 5 4.36 -15.46 6.56
C ASP A 5 5.22 -15.40 5.28
N LEU A 6 5.35 -14.21 4.68
CA LEU A 6 6.15 -13.97 3.48
C LEU A 6 7.62 -13.69 3.87
N PRO A 7 8.60 -13.97 2.99
CA PRO A 7 9.97 -13.54 3.20
C PRO A 7 10.06 -12.02 3.39
N ASP A 8 11.12 -11.59 4.06
CA ASP A 8 11.48 -10.18 4.17
C ASP A 8 11.70 -9.60 2.77
N GLY A 9 11.32 -8.34 2.57
CA GLY A 9 11.50 -7.66 1.29
C GLY A 9 10.36 -6.69 0.94
N GLU A 10 10.21 -6.46 -0.35
CA GLU A 10 9.28 -5.50 -0.92
C GLU A 10 7.85 -6.07 -0.97
N LEU A 11 6.87 -5.25 -0.61
CA LEU A 11 5.45 -5.56 -0.68
C LEU A 11 4.73 -4.55 -1.58
N LEU A 12 4.01 -5.06 -2.57
CA LEU A 12 3.06 -4.28 -3.36
C LEU A 12 1.64 -4.49 -2.80
N ASP A 13 1.00 -3.41 -2.34
CA ASP A 13 -0.38 -3.41 -1.86
C ASP A 13 -1.31 -2.76 -2.90
N VAL A 14 -2.06 -3.57 -3.65
CA VAL A 14 -2.95 -3.11 -4.74
C VAL A 14 -4.38 -2.95 -4.22
N GLY A 15 -4.94 -1.76 -4.36
CA GLY A 15 -6.21 -1.41 -3.72
C GLY A 15 -6.02 -1.18 -2.22
N CYS A 16 -4.98 -0.41 -1.85
CA CYS A 16 -4.54 -0.26 -0.47
C CYS A 16 -5.56 0.48 0.43
N GLY A 17 -6.58 1.10 -0.16
CA GLY A 17 -7.53 1.97 0.54
C GLY A 17 -6.76 3.06 1.29
N THR A 18 -7.09 3.23 2.57
CA THR A 18 -6.41 4.19 3.45
C THR A 18 -5.08 3.71 4.02
N GLY A 19 -4.57 2.55 3.60
CA GLY A 19 -3.22 2.07 3.92
C GLY A 19 -3.07 1.29 5.24
N HIS A 20 -4.14 0.76 5.83
CA HIS A 20 -4.05 0.03 7.11
C HIS A 20 -3.24 -1.27 7.03
N LEU A 21 -3.25 -1.95 5.88
CA LEU A 21 -2.45 -3.16 5.69
C LEU A 21 -0.98 -2.79 5.45
N ALA A 22 -0.74 -1.88 4.50
CA ALA A 22 0.57 -1.29 4.24
C ALA A 22 1.28 -0.79 5.51
N GLU A 23 0.60 -0.07 6.41
CA GLU A 23 1.21 0.44 7.65
C GLU A 23 1.69 -0.69 8.57
N ARG A 24 0.91 -1.79 8.65
CA ARG A 24 1.30 -2.97 9.44
C ARG A 24 2.50 -3.67 8.82
N ALA A 25 2.57 -3.73 7.50
CA ALA A 25 3.71 -4.28 6.78
C ALA A 25 4.97 -3.42 6.97
N GLU A 26 4.88 -2.08 6.89
CA GLU A 26 6.00 -1.17 7.20
C GLU A 26 6.51 -1.35 8.63
N ARG A 27 5.59 -1.46 9.60
CA ARG A 27 5.94 -1.71 11.01
C ARG A 27 6.59 -3.08 11.23
N ALA A 28 6.33 -4.04 10.36
CA ALA A 28 6.98 -5.34 10.36
C ALA A 28 8.35 -5.32 9.64
N GLY A 29 8.84 -4.15 9.20
CA GLY A 29 10.14 -3.97 8.56
C GLY A 29 10.15 -4.12 7.05
N ARG A 30 8.97 -4.17 6.41
CA ARG A 30 8.86 -4.30 4.94
C ARG A 30 8.94 -2.94 4.26
N THR A 31 9.52 -2.93 3.06
CA THR A 31 9.40 -1.81 2.13
C THR A 31 8.09 -1.94 1.38
N VAL A 32 7.18 -0.97 1.53
CA VAL A 32 5.84 -1.04 0.94
C VAL A 32 5.67 -0.01 -0.16
N THR A 33 5.15 -0.47 -1.31
CA THR A 33 4.57 0.36 -2.35
C THR A 33 3.08 0.12 -2.36
N ALA A 34 2.29 1.16 -2.12
CA ALA A 34 0.84 1.09 -2.02
C ALA A 34 0.17 1.80 -3.21
N LEU A 35 -0.87 1.18 -3.77
CA LEU A 35 -1.61 1.67 -4.93
C LEU A 35 -3.09 1.73 -4.63
N ASP A 36 -3.75 2.82 -5.00
CA ASP A 36 -5.21 2.87 -5.08
C ASP A 36 -5.66 3.69 -6.31
N ALA A 37 -6.84 3.40 -6.84
CA ALA A 37 -7.41 4.13 -7.96
C ALA A 37 -8.13 5.41 -7.51
N ASP A 38 -8.66 5.40 -6.28
CA ASP A 38 -9.36 6.53 -5.69
C ASP A 38 -8.36 7.53 -5.09
N GLU A 39 -8.43 8.78 -5.55
CA GLU A 39 -7.55 9.86 -5.09
C GLU A 39 -7.72 10.14 -3.59
N SER A 40 -8.94 10.06 -3.06
CA SER A 40 -9.21 10.29 -1.64
C SER A 40 -8.57 9.21 -0.75
N MET A 41 -8.51 7.97 -1.26
CA MET A 41 -7.84 6.86 -0.59
C MET A 41 -6.33 7.05 -0.60
N VAL A 42 -5.77 7.44 -1.74
CA VAL A 42 -4.33 7.75 -1.88
C VAL A 42 -3.92 8.89 -0.93
N GLU A 43 -4.69 9.96 -0.83
CA GLU A 43 -4.41 11.05 0.11
C GLU A 43 -4.44 10.59 1.56
N ALA A 44 -5.43 9.77 1.93
CA ALA A 44 -5.52 9.20 3.27
C ALA A 44 -4.34 8.27 3.58
N ALA A 45 -3.95 7.42 2.62
CA ALA A 45 -2.81 6.52 2.74
C ALA A 45 -1.48 7.28 2.82
N ARG A 46 -1.29 8.37 2.06
CA ARG A 46 -0.09 9.22 2.14
C ARG A 46 0.11 9.87 3.50
N ARG A 47 -0.98 10.20 4.20
CA ARG A 47 -0.91 10.72 5.58
C ARG A 47 -0.54 9.64 6.59
N ARG A 48 -0.75 8.36 6.26
CA ARG A 48 -0.55 7.21 7.15
C ARG A 48 0.82 6.55 6.97
N LEU A 49 1.25 6.38 5.73
CA LEU A 49 2.41 5.58 5.33
C LEU A 49 3.68 6.41 5.25
N ARG A 50 4.82 5.76 5.44
CA ARG A 50 6.14 6.37 5.22
C ARG A 50 6.70 6.05 3.84
N GLY A 51 6.27 4.94 3.26
CA GLY A 51 6.66 4.44 1.95
C GLY A 51 5.95 5.13 0.79
N GLN A 52 6.03 4.50 -0.38
CA GLN A 52 5.49 5.08 -1.60
C GLN A 52 4.00 4.81 -1.74
N VAL A 53 3.23 5.84 -2.04
CA VAL A 53 1.78 5.73 -2.33
C VAL A 53 1.49 6.37 -3.69
N LEU A 54 1.10 5.53 -4.65
CA LEU A 54 0.81 5.97 -6.01
C LEU A 54 -0.69 5.88 -6.29
N ARG A 55 -1.17 6.82 -7.09
CA ARG A 55 -2.51 6.74 -7.68
C ARG A 55 -2.39 6.00 -9.01
N THR A 56 -3.20 4.97 -9.18
CA THR A 56 -3.35 4.31 -10.48
C THR A 56 -4.62 4.81 -11.18
N THR A 57 -4.61 4.79 -12.50
CA THR A 57 -5.81 4.99 -13.31
C THR A 57 -6.00 3.71 -14.10
N CYS A 58 -7.11 3.03 -13.93
CA CYS A 58 -7.47 1.96 -14.85
C CYS A 58 -7.98 2.62 -16.13
N SER A 59 -7.28 2.39 -17.24
CA SER A 59 -7.85 2.61 -18.56
C SER A 59 -8.86 1.49 -18.81
N GLU A 60 -10.12 1.85 -19.05
CA GLU A 60 -11.12 0.90 -19.54
C GLU A 60 -10.93 0.82 -21.07
N GLU A 61 -10.50 -0.34 -21.58
CA GLU A 61 -10.61 -0.70 -23.00
C GLU A 61 -11.95 -1.38 -23.28
#